data_AF-A0A2V8UGE0-F1
#
_entry.id   AF-A0A2V8UGE0-F1
#
_cell.length_a   1.000
_cell.length_b   1.000
_cell.length_c   1.000
_cell.angle_alpha   90.00
_cell.angle_beta   90.00
_cell.angle_gamma   90.00
#
_symmetry.space_group_name_H-M   'P 1'
#
loop_
_entity.id
_entity.type
_entity.pdbx_description
1 polymer ?
#
loop_
_entity_poly.entity_id
_entity_poly.type
_entity_poly.pdbx_seq_one_letter_code
_entity_poly.pdbx_strand_id
1 'polypeptide(L)'
;MKLVVDEWGARHHTDPSIDPSYLWAYFPTLRDALVSGITLDTFNRHADKIAMANAAELINNIHSSVLAAGDWFTVTPVYHVFDMYAAHQGNKSIRAIVSAPSASRSSQYPLTLSGSCSLREKRAMLTVVNPEVENATPATPSSTPRRFSLRRVII
;
A
#
# COMPACT_ATOMS: atom_id res chain seq x y z
N MET A 1 0.49 -25.40 -4.21
CA MET A 1 -0.74 -24.64 -3.87
C MET A 1 -0.37 -23.18 -3.69
N LYS A 2 -1.22 -22.23 -4.12
CA LYS A 2 -1.05 -20.77 -3.92
C LYS A 2 -2.18 -20.24 -3.04
N LEU A 3 -1.92 -19.19 -2.28
CA LEU A 3 -2.91 -18.50 -1.45
C LEU A 3 -3.61 -17.39 -2.26
N VAL A 4 -4.89 -17.21 -1.96
CA VAL A 4 -5.71 -16.07 -2.41
C VAL A 4 -6.16 -15.33 -1.16
N VAL A 5 -5.92 -14.03 -1.12
CA VAL A 5 -6.37 -13.14 -0.02
C VAL A 5 -7.49 -12.27 -0.57
N ASP A 6 -8.69 -12.84 -0.67
CA ASP A 6 -9.85 -12.25 -1.34
C ASP A 6 -10.54 -11.14 -0.55
N GLU A 7 -10.20 -10.95 0.73
CA GLU A 7 -10.64 -9.80 1.51
C GLU A 7 -9.52 -9.28 2.41
N TRP A 8 -9.20 -8.00 2.25
CA TRP A 8 -8.31 -7.26 3.14
C TRP A 8 -8.59 -5.75 3.08
N GLY A 9 -8.18 -5.01 4.10
CA GLY A 9 -8.39 -3.57 4.19
C GLY A 9 -8.63 -3.11 5.62
N ALA A 10 -8.68 -1.81 5.84
CA ALA A 10 -9.05 -1.25 7.13
C ALA A 10 -10.58 -1.21 7.26
N ARG A 11 -11.11 -1.62 8.41
CA ARG A 11 -12.54 -1.46 8.75
C ARG A 11 -12.66 -0.59 9.98
N HIS A 12 -13.25 0.60 9.81
CA HIS A 12 -13.52 1.53 10.90
C HIS A 12 -15.00 1.56 11.26
N HIS A 13 -15.31 2.21 12.37
CA HIS A 13 -16.69 2.55 12.73
C HIS A 13 -17.25 3.57 11.73
N THR A 14 -18.58 3.57 11.58
CA THR A 14 -19.27 4.58 10.79
C THR A 14 -19.05 5.97 11.39
N ASP A 15 -18.64 6.91 10.55
CA ASP A 15 -18.51 8.32 10.88
C ASP A 15 -19.92 8.92 11.04
N PRO A 16 -20.27 9.43 12.23
CA PRO A 16 -21.61 9.96 12.50
C PRO A 16 -21.95 11.21 11.70
N SER A 17 -20.97 11.85 11.05
CA SER A 17 -21.21 12.98 10.14
C SER A 17 -21.69 12.57 8.76
N ILE A 18 -21.63 11.27 8.42
CA ILE A 18 -22.09 10.74 7.14
C ILE A 18 -23.57 10.42 7.22
N ASP A 19 -24.34 10.92 6.25
CA ASP A 19 -25.77 10.65 6.16
C ASP A 19 -26.01 9.13 6.04
N PRO A 20 -26.88 8.53 6.87
CA PRO A 20 -27.15 7.09 6.85
C PRO A 20 -27.69 6.54 5.52
N SER A 21 -28.15 7.41 4.62
CA SER A 21 -28.54 7.02 3.26
C SER A 21 -27.35 6.75 2.33
N TYR A 22 -26.14 7.22 2.66
CA TYR A 22 -24.93 6.86 1.93
C TYR A 22 -24.47 5.44 2.26
N LEU A 23 -23.97 4.75 1.24
CA LEU A 23 -23.51 3.37 1.36
C LEU A 23 -22.15 3.23 2.07
N TRP A 24 -21.37 4.31 2.16
CA TRP A 24 -20.05 4.30 2.80
C TRP A 24 -20.09 4.70 4.27
N ALA A 25 -19.26 4.05 5.06
CA ALA A 25 -19.21 4.25 6.51
C ALA A 25 -18.23 5.34 6.93
N TYR A 26 -17.16 5.62 6.18
CA TYR A 26 -16.14 6.61 6.54
C TYR A 26 -15.43 7.11 5.27
N PHE A 27 -14.69 8.21 5.40
CA PHE A 27 -13.83 8.71 4.32
C PHE A 27 -12.41 8.13 4.43
N PRO A 28 -11.91 7.37 3.42
CA PRO A 28 -10.55 6.86 3.46
C PRO A 28 -9.51 7.98 3.50
N THR A 29 -8.51 7.81 4.35
CA THR A 29 -7.50 8.81 4.70
C THR A 29 -6.11 8.36 4.27
N LEU A 30 -5.09 9.19 4.57
CA LEU A 30 -3.69 8.80 4.40
C LEU A 30 -3.34 7.54 5.22
N ARG A 31 -4.01 7.28 6.35
CA ARG A 31 -3.82 6.05 7.12
C ARG A 31 -4.21 4.81 6.31
N ASP A 32 -5.30 4.89 5.56
CA ASP A 32 -5.76 3.80 4.68
C ASP A 32 -4.82 3.61 3.48
N ALA A 33 -4.19 4.69 2.99
CA ALA A 33 -3.10 4.58 2.02
C ALA A 33 -1.87 3.85 2.60
N LEU A 34 -1.44 4.16 3.83
CA LEU A 34 -0.33 3.45 4.48
C LEU A 34 -0.63 1.96 4.68
N VAL A 35 -1.86 1.63 5.12
CA VAL A 35 -2.33 0.23 5.21
C VAL A 35 -2.23 -0.47 3.87
N SER A 36 -2.65 0.19 2.78
CA SER A 36 -2.56 -0.33 1.42
C SER A 36 -1.12 -0.61 1.02
N GLY A 37 -0.22 0.36 1.20
CA GLY A 37 1.18 0.25 0.80
C GLY A 37 1.90 -0.89 1.55
N ILE A 38 1.77 -0.94 2.88
CA ILE A 38 2.40 -1.99 3.71
C ILE A 38 1.87 -3.38 3.35
N THR A 39 0.58 -3.48 3.05
CA THR A 39 -0.06 -4.76 2.69
C THR A 39 0.39 -5.23 1.31
N LEU A 40 0.38 -4.36 0.30
CA LEU A 40 0.86 -4.67 -1.04
C LEU A 40 2.35 -4.99 -1.06
N ASP A 41 3.17 -4.29 -0.29
CA ASP A 41 4.57 -4.64 -0.08
C ASP A 41 4.73 -6.05 0.49
N THR A 42 3.87 -6.43 1.44
CA THR A 42 3.86 -7.78 2.01
C THR A 42 3.50 -8.82 0.95
N PHE A 43 2.50 -8.56 0.12
CA PHE A 43 2.13 -9.47 -0.97
C PHE A 43 3.25 -9.59 -2.01
N ASN A 44 3.86 -8.48 -2.41
CA ASN A 44 5.00 -8.47 -3.34
C ASN A 44 6.17 -9.30 -2.80
N ARG A 45 6.50 -9.19 -1.51
CA ARG A 45 7.57 -9.99 -0.87
C ARG A 45 7.23 -11.49 -0.80
N HIS A 46 5.96 -11.86 -0.91
CA HIS A 46 5.47 -13.24 -0.83
C HIS A 46 4.79 -13.70 -2.14
N ALA A 47 5.17 -13.13 -3.29
CA ALA A 47 4.60 -13.48 -4.60
C ALA A 47 4.86 -14.96 -5.00
N ASP A 48 5.80 -15.64 -4.34
CA ASP A 48 6.00 -17.09 -4.45
C ASP A 48 4.88 -17.89 -3.79
N LYS A 49 4.08 -17.28 -2.91
CA LYS A 49 2.98 -17.93 -2.15
C LYS A 49 1.60 -17.37 -2.50
N ILE A 50 1.47 -16.06 -2.69
CA ILE A 50 0.21 -15.36 -2.94
C ILE A 50 0.02 -15.20 -4.45
N ALA A 51 -1.11 -15.68 -4.98
CA ALA A 51 -1.44 -15.58 -6.41
C ALA A 51 -2.41 -14.43 -6.72
N MET A 52 -3.24 -14.03 -5.76
CA MET A 52 -4.26 -13.01 -5.93
C MET A 52 -4.58 -12.38 -4.57
N ALA A 53 -4.93 -11.10 -4.59
CA ALA A 53 -5.50 -10.42 -3.45
C ALA A 53 -6.53 -9.37 -3.89
N ASN A 54 -7.60 -9.19 -3.11
CA ASN A 54 -8.70 -8.29 -3.40
C ASN A 54 -8.98 -7.41 -2.18
N ALA A 55 -8.87 -6.08 -2.35
CA ALA A 55 -9.18 -5.13 -1.27
C ALA A 55 -10.69 -4.96 -1.12
N ALA A 56 -11.17 -4.91 0.12
CA ALA A 56 -12.57 -4.80 0.48
C ALA A 56 -12.95 -3.34 0.80
N GLU A 57 -13.69 -2.61 -0.04
CA GLU A 57 -14.16 -2.96 -1.39
C GLU A 57 -13.84 -1.83 -2.39
N LEU A 58 -14.32 -1.92 -3.64
CA LEU A 58 -13.94 -0.98 -4.69
C LEU A 58 -14.59 0.41 -4.54
N ILE A 59 -15.91 0.44 -4.31
CA ILE A 59 -16.72 1.67 -4.31
C ILE A 59 -17.61 1.69 -3.07
N ASN A 60 -17.63 2.82 -2.35
CA ASN A 60 -18.57 3.12 -1.28
C ASN A 60 -18.66 2.11 -0.12
N ASN A 61 -17.69 1.21 0.06
CA ASN A 61 -17.67 0.32 1.22
C ASN A 61 -16.25 0.11 1.78
N ILE A 62 -16.15 0.14 3.10
CA ILE A 62 -14.93 -0.11 3.89
C ILE A 62 -13.71 0.61 3.27
N HIS A 63 -12.71 -0.13 2.78
CA HIS A 63 -11.40 0.36 2.34
C HIS A 63 -11.43 0.85 0.88
N SER A 64 -12.40 1.72 0.59
CA SER A 64 -12.77 2.10 -0.78
C SER A 64 -11.68 2.84 -1.54
N SER A 65 -11.52 2.46 -2.81
CA SER A 65 -10.70 3.20 -3.78
C SER A 65 -11.46 4.39 -4.37
N VAL A 66 -12.79 4.28 -4.50
CA VAL A 66 -13.65 5.31 -5.08
C VAL A 66 -14.83 5.57 -4.14
N LEU A 67 -15.20 6.84 -4.00
CA LEU A 67 -16.47 7.25 -3.40
C LEU A 67 -17.34 7.89 -4.49
N ALA A 68 -18.63 7.57 -4.52
CA ALA A 68 -19.56 8.03 -5.56
C ALA A 68 -20.96 8.29 -5.01
N ALA A 69 -21.50 9.49 -5.23
CA ALA A 69 -22.87 9.87 -4.88
C ALA A 69 -23.59 10.50 -6.09
N GLY A 70 -24.64 9.83 -6.56
CA GLY A 70 -25.33 10.22 -7.79
C GLY A 70 -24.33 10.29 -8.95
N ASP A 71 -24.28 11.46 -9.59
CA ASP A 71 -23.43 11.71 -10.77
C ASP A 71 -22.00 12.14 -10.39
N TRP A 72 -21.72 12.25 -9.09
CA TRP A 72 -20.44 12.70 -8.55
C TRP A 72 -19.60 11.52 -8.10
N PHE A 73 -18.30 11.57 -8.37
CA PHE A 73 -17.35 10.62 -7.82
C PHE A 73 -16.01 11.29 -7.48
N THR A 74 -15.26 10.66 -6.59
CA THR A 74 -13.89 11.02 -6.28
C THR A 74 -13.06 9.77 -6.00
N VAL A 75 -11.77 9.85 -6.30
CA VAL A 75 -10.80 8.81 -5.94
C VAL A 75 -10.26 9.08 -4.54
N THR A 76 -9.94 8.02 -3.82
CA THR A 76 -9.43 8.12 -2.44
C THR A 76 -7.90 7.97 -2.41
N PRO A 77 -7.26 8.24 -1.27
CA PRO A 77 -5.84 7.92 -1.10
C PRO A 77 -5.51 6.44 -1.39
N VAL A 78 -6.45 5.51 -1.15
CA VAL A 78 -6.29 4.08 -1.47
C VAL A 78 -6.11 3.86 -2.98
N TYR A 79 -6.93 4.52 -3.81
CA TYR A 79 -6.79 4.44 -5.27
C TYR A 79 -5.40 4.85 -5.73
N HIS A 80 -4.87 5.95 -5.20
CA HIS A 80 -3.54 6.43 -5.56
C HIS A 80 -2.45 5.42 -5.22
N VAL A 81 -2.59 4.65 -4.14
CA VAL A 81 -1.66 3.56 -3.85
C VAL A 81 -1.73 2.47 -4.91
N PHE A 82 -2.93 2.03 -5.30
CA PHE A 82 -3.08 1.04 -6.37
C PHE A 82 -2.50 1.52 -7.70
N ASP A 83 -2.74 2.78 -8.07
CA ASP A 83 -2.19 3.39 -9.29
C ASP A 83 -0.65 3.41 -9.28
N MET A 84 -0.05 3.81 -8.16
CA MET A 84 1.40 3.78 -7.99
C MET A 84 1.98 2.36 -8.00
N TYR A 85 1.28 1.39 -7.40
CA TYR A 85 1.71 -0.02 -7.33
C TYR A 85 1.44 -0.80 -8.61
N ALA A 86 0.63 -0.28 -9.55
CA ALA A 86 0.37 -0.93 -10.85
C ALA A 86 1.67 -1.26 -11.60
N ALA A 87 2.74 -0.49 -11.39
CA ALA A 87 4.05 -0.74 -11.97
C ALA A 87 4.75 -2.02 -11.50
N HIS A 88 4.27 -2.69 -10.44
CA HIS A 88 4.71 -4.02 -10.02
C HIS A 88 4.03 -5.17 -10.79
N GLN A 89 2.90 -4.92 -11.46
CA GLN A 89 2.12 -5.99 -12.10
C GLN A 89 2.89 -6.66 -13.23
N GLY A 90 2.96 -8.00 -13.17
CA GLY A 90 3.71 -8.82 -14.13
C GLY A 90 5.23 -8.82 -13.93
N ASN A 91 5.77 -8.11 -12.94
CA ASN A 91 7.19 -8.12 -12.64
C ASN A 91 7.59 -9.33 -11.79
N LYS A 92 8.88 -9.68 -11.83
CA LYS A 92 9.46 -10.69 -10.93
C LYS A 92 9.79 -10.03 -9.59
N SER A 93 9.21 -10.51 -8.50
CA SER A 93 9.60 -10.08 -7.14
C SER A 93 11.07 -10.40 -6.87
N ILE A 94 11.80 -9.45 -6.30
CA ILE A 94 13.19 -9.61 -5.87
C ILE A 94 13.36 -9.20 -4.43
N ARG A 95 14.28 -9.87 -3.72
CA ARG A 95 14.51 -9.59 -2.30
C ARG A 95 15.01 -8.16 -2.11
N ALA A 96 14.23 -7.35 -1.39
CA ALA A 96 14.63 -6.06 -0.86
C ALA A 96 14.85 -6.19 0.65
N ILE A 97 15.90 -5.54 1.16
CA ILE A 97 16.13 -5.39 2.60
C ILE A 97 15.88 -3.92 2.91
N VAL A 98 14.86 -3.64 3.71
CA VAL A 98 14.55 -2.31 4.20
C VAL A 98 14.89 -2.27 5.67
N SER A 99 15.78 -1.36 6.06
CA SER A 99 16.24 -1.20 7.43
C SER A 99 16.16 0.27 7.80
N ALA A 100 15.46 0.57 8.88
CA ALA A 100 15.30 1.90 9.44
C ALA A 100 15.19 1.82 10.96
N PRO A 101 15.55 2.89 11.69
CA PRO A 101 15.17 3.02 13.10
C PRO A 101 13.66 2.81 13.25
N SER A 102 13.25 2.25 14.39
CA SER A 102 11.83 2.09 14.71
C SER A 102 11.17 3.44 14.93
N ALA A 103 9.91 3.57 14.48
CA ALA A 103 9.15 4.78 14.67
C ALA A 103 8.97 5.09 16.16
N SER A 104 9.13 6.37 16.52
CA SER A 104 9.25 6.84 17.91
C SER A 104 8.01 6.61 18.79
N ARG A 105 6.82 6.39 18.19
CA ARG A 105 5.52 6.44 18.89
C ARG A 105 4.93 5.10 19.34
N SER A 106 5.60 3.96 19.09
CA SER A 106 5.03 2.65 19.45
C SER A 106 6.07 1.74 20.10
N SER A 107 6.02 1.62 21.43
CA SER A 107 6.85 0.67 22.21
C SER A 107 6.37 -0.78 22.10
N GLN A 108 5.12 -1.00 21.67
CA GLN A 108 4.50 -2.32 21.61
C GLN A 108 4.57 -2.97 20.22
N TYR A 109 4.58 -2.15 19.15
CA TYR A 109 4.72 -2.59 17.76
C TYR A 109 5.54 -1.57 16.96
N PRO A 110 6.87 -1.70 16.90
CA PRO A 110 7.70 -0.74 16.16
C PRO A 110 7.35 -0.80 14.67
N LEU A 111 6.67 0.24 14.18
CA LEU A 111 6.50 0.45 12.74
C LEU A 111 7.81 1.03 12.21
N THR A 112 8.37 0.40 11.18
CA THR A 112 9.58 0.88 10.49
C THR A 112 9.25 1.09 9.02
N LEU A 113 10.19 1.65 8.26
CA LEU A 113 10.05 1.68 6.80
C LEU A 113 9.70 0.28 6.25
N SER A 114 8.60 0.19 5.51
CA SER A 114 8.29 -0.98 4.68
C SER A 114 8.70 -0.71 3.24
N GLY A 115 9.04 -1.75 2.50
CA GLY A 115 9.21 -1.64 1.06
C GLY A 115 9.25 -2.99 0.38
N SER A 116 9.04 -2.98 -0.92
CA SER A 116 9.19 -4.16 -1.79
C SER A 116 9.85 -3.76 -3.09
N CYS A 117 10.47 -4.73 -3.76
CA CYS A 117 11.15 -4.49 -5.03
C CYS A 117 10.75 -5.55 -6.05
N SER A 118 10.51 -5.12 -7.28
CA SER A 118 10.25 -6.01 -8.40
C SER A 118 11.10 -5.63 -9.60
N LEU A 119 11.38 -6.61 -10.47
CA LEU A 119 12.23 -6.46 -11.62
C LEU A 119 11.47 -6.85 -12.89
N ARG A 120 11.54 -5.99 -13.90
CA ARG A 120 11.18 -6.31 -15.28
C ARG A 120 12.34 -5.92 -16.18
N GLU A 121 12.88 -6.92 -16.88
CA GLU A 121 14.09 -6.78 -17.69
C GLU A 121 15.27 -6.19 -16.88
N LYS A 122 15.61 -4.92 -17.10
CA LYS A 122 16.69 -4.19 -16.42
C LYS A 122 16.17 -3.00 -15.58
N ARG A 123 14.86 -2.94 -15.33
CA ARG A 123 14.22 -1.88 -14.54
C ARG A 123 13.70 -2.45 -13.22
N ALA A 124 14.20 -1.90 -12.13
CA ALA A 124 13.74 -2.21 -10.78
C ALA A 124 12.69 -1.18 -10.36
N MET A 125 11.54 -1.66 -9.88
CA MET A 125 10.55 -0.85 -9.19
C MET A 125 10.71 -1.06 -7.70
N LEU A 126 10.99 0.02 -6.96
CA LEU A 126 11.11 0.03 -5.51
C LEU A 126 10.00 0.92 -4.94
N THR A 127 9.16 0.33 -4.11
CA THR A 127 8.21 1.03 -3.25
C THR A 127 8.77 1.11 -1.84
N VAL A 128 8.56 2.25 -1.18
CA VAL A 128 8.88 2.46 0.23
C VAL A 128 7.72 3.20 0.88
N VAL A 129 7.30 2.75 2.05
CA VAL A 129 6.25 3.38 2.87
C VAL A 129 6.88 3.88 4.15
N ASN A 130 6.69 5.17 4.43
CA ASN A 130 7.11 5.78 5.69
C ASN A 130 5.93 5.89 6.66
N PRO A 131 5.85 5.05 7.72
CA PRO A 131 4.77 5.13 8.68
C PRO A 131 4.95 6.27 9.71
N GLU A 132 6.08 6.99 9.69
CA GLU A 132 6.30 8.13 10.59
C GLU A 132 5.45 9.33 10.20
N VAL A 133 4.75 9.89 11.19
CA VAL A 133 3.78 10.99 10.99
C VAL A 133 4.47 12.34 10.86
N GLU A 134 5.51 12.56 11.67
CA GLU A 134 6.10 13.89 11.85
C GLU A 134 7.42 14.05 11.08
N ASN A 135 8.16 12.94 10.90
CA ASN A 135 9.52 12.99 10.38
C ASN A 135 9.64 12.22 9.07
N ALA A 136 10.23 12.87 8.07
CA ALA A 136 10.70 12.19 6.88
C ALA A 136 11.89 11.28 7.23
N THR A 137 11.86 10.04 6.76
CA THR A 137 12.99 9.10 6.89
C THR A 137 13.73 9.02 5.55
N PRO A 138 14.96 9.57 5.43
CA PRO A 138 15.72 9.49 4.19
C PRO A 138 16.03 8.03 3.81
N ALA A 139 15.67 7.63 2.59
CA ALA A 139 15.96 6.29 2.06
C ALA A 139 17.08 6.34 1.02
N THR A 140 18.18 5.63 1.30
CA THR A 140 19.33 5.48 0.39
C THR A 140 19.36 4.07 -0.19
N PRO A 141 18.81 3.85 -1.41
CA PRO A 141 18.82 2.53 -2.02
C PRO A 141 20.23 2.18 -2.49
N SER A 142 20.59 0.92 -2.26
CA SER A 142 21.78 0.28 -2.83
C SER A 142 21.38 -1.01 -3.52
N SER A 143 22.15 -1.44 -4.52
CA SER A 143 21.89 -2.68 -5.25
C SER A 143 23.18 -3.45 -5.50
N THR A 144 23.06 -4.78 -5.43
CA THR A 144 24.14 -5.71 -5.77
C THR A 144 23.54 -6.80 -6.66
N PRO A 145 23.94 -6.91 -7.94
CA PRO A 145 24.87 -6.04 -8.69
C PRO A 145 24.23 -4.71 -9.15
N ARG A 146 25.05 -3.67 -9.38
CA ARG A 146 24.66 -2.27 -9.63
C ARG A 146 23.97 -1.95 -10.98
N ARG A 147 23.36 -2.92 -11.67
CA ARG A 147 22.94 -2.80 -13.08
C ARG A 147 21.44 -2.52 -13.31
N PHE A 148 20.77 -1.80 -12.40
CA PHE A 148 19.34 -1.52 -12.55
C PHE A 148 19.03 -0.02 -12.47
N SER A 149 18.13 0.42 -13.35
CA SER A 149 17.47 1.73 -13.21
C SER A 149 16.38 1.60 -12.14
N LEU A 150 16.39 2.51 -11.17
CA LEU A 150 15.49 2.49 -10.02
C LEU A 150 14.43 3.58 -10.18
N ARG A 151 13.16 3.20 -10.21
CA ARG A 151 12.04 4.13 -9.99
C ARG A 151 11.57 4.01 -8.55
N ARG A 152 11.37 5.16 -7.89
CA ARG A 152 10.95 5.26 -6.50
C ARG A 152 9.52 5.76 -6.44
N VAL A 153 8.74 5.11 -5.60
CA VAL A 153 7.48 5.65 -5.08
C VAL A 153 7.61 5.67 -3.57
N ILE A 154 7.42 6.86 -2.99
CA ILE A 154 7.38 7.05 -1.54
C ILE A 154 5.96 7.47 -1.18
N ILE A 155 5.36 6.76 -0.22
CA ILE A 155 4.08 7.07 0.40
C ILE A 155 4.36 7.49 1.85
#